data_AF-A0AAV6ZVP5-F1
#
_entry.id   AF-A0AAV6ZVP5-F1
#
_cell.length_a   1.000
_cell.length_b   1.000
_cell.length_c   1.000
_cell.angle_alpha   90.00
_cell.angle_beta   90.00
_cell.angle_gamma   90.00
#
_symmetry.space_group_name_H-M   'P 1'
#
loop_
_entity.id
_entity.type
_entity.pdbx_description
1 polymer ?
#
loop_
_entity_poly.entity_id
_entity_poly.type
_entity_poly.pdbx_seq_one_letter_code
_entity_poly.pdbx_strand_id
1 'polypeptide(L)' 'MGGHDSGAQHHFTGIKKYFNSYTMVGRRNCVLATYASIAAIILFFKLKPKKQAAVADK' A
#
# COMPACT_ATOMS: atom_id res chain seq x y z
N MET A 1 12.54 -15.97 -27.88
CA MET A 1 11.49 -14.94 -27.99
C MET A 1 12.07 -13.61 -27.52
N GLY A 2 12.91 -12.98 -28.35
CA GLY A 2 13.49 -11.66 -28.11
C GLY A 2 12.68 -10.61 -28.88
N GLY A 3 11.44 -10.38 -28.45
CA GLY A 3 10.56 -9.38 -29.03
C GLY A 3 10.41 -8.22 -28.07
N HIS A 4 11.02 -7.08 -28.41
CA HIS A 4 10.74 -5.74 -27.89
C HIS A 4 9.68 -5.64 -26.78
N ASP A 5 10.11 -5.69 -25.52
CA ASP A 5 9.32 -5.23 -24.36
C ASP A 5 9.21 -3.69 -24.35
N SER A 6 8.80 -3.11 -25.48
CA SER A 6 8.41 -1.70 -25.60
C SER A 6 7.13 -1.37 -24.83
N GLY A 7 6.54 -2.35 -24.12
CA GLY A 7 5.31 -2.21 -23.34
C GLY A 7 5.44 -1.48 -22.00
N ALA A 8 6.63 -1.00 -21.62
CA ALA A 8 6.85 -0.37 -20.32
C ALA A 8 7.65 0.95 -20.35
N GLN A 9 7.83 1.56 -21.53
CA GLN A 9 8.60 2.81 -21.68
C GLN A 9 7.78 4.07 -21.33
N HIS A 10 6.95 4.01 -20.29
CA HIS A 10 6.53 5.24 -19.66
C HIS A 10 7.66 5.67 -18.72
N HIS A 11 8.41 6.70 -19.10
CA HIS A 11 9.35 7.40 -18.22
C HIS A 11 8.57 8.15 -17.12
N PHE A 12 7.86 7.42 -16.26
CA PHE A 12 7.25 7.99 -15.09
C PHE A 12 8.36 8.46 -14.15
N THR A 13 8.24 9.69 -13.66
CA THR A 13 9.18 10.29 -12.72
C THR A 13 8.60 10.32 -11.31
N GLY A 14 9.46 10.48 -10.31
CA GLY A 14 9.07 10.57 -8.91
C GLY A 14 8.30 9.34 -8.39
N ILE A 15 7.25 9.58 -7.60
CA ILE A 15 6.46 8.53 -6.93
C ILE A 15 5.73 7.65 -7.96
N LYS A 16 5.29 8.22 -9.08
CA LYS A 16 4.59 7.48 -10.15
C LYS A 16 5.48 6.43 -10.81
N LYS A 17 6.80 6.55 -10.75
CA LYS A 17 7.73 5.51 -11.21
C LYS A 17 7.57 4.21 -10.43
N TYR A 18 7.33 4.33 -9.13
CA TYR A 18 7.26 3.21 -8.21
C TYR A 18 5.84 2.81 -7.85
N PHE A 19 4.85 3.68 -8.03
CA PHE A 19 3.44 3.40 -7.76
C PHE A 19 2.63 3.71 -9.02
N ASN A 20 2.50 2.71 -9.88
CA ASN A 20 1.69 2.78 -11.08
C ASN A 20 1.15 1.38 -11.42
N SER A 21 0.09 1.34 -12.23
CA SER A 21 -0.56 0.09 -12.63
C SER A 21 0.03 -0.53 -13.90
N TYR A 22 0.98 0.13 -14.55
CA TYR A 22 1.43 -0.18 -15.91
C TYR A 22 2.69 -1.04 -15.93
N THR A 23 3.67 -0.77 -15.06
CA THR A 23 4.94 -1.50 -15.02
C THR A 23 4.90 -2.61 -13.97
N MET A 24 5.70 -3.66 -14.18
CA MET A 24 5.85 -4.75 -13.21
C MET A 24 6.30 -4.26 -11.83
N VAL A 25 7.23 -3.30 -11.80
CA VAL A 25 7.74 -2.68 -10.57
C VAL A 25 6.63 -1.88 -9.87
N GLY A 26 5.90 -1.05 -10.62
CA GLY A 26 4.79 -0.26 -10.10
C GLY A 26 3.71 -1.13 -9.44
N ARG A 27 3.27 -2.16 -10.16
CA ARG A 27 2.24 -3.10 -9.69
C ARG A 27 2.65 -3.82 -8.41
N ARG A 28 3.90 -4.33 -8.36
CA ARG A 28 4.43 -4.99 -7.16
C ARG A 28 4.41 -4.07 -5.95
N ASN A 29 4.84 -2.82 -6.11
CA ASN A 29 4.94 -1.89 -5.01
C ASN A 29 3.57 -1.42 -4.51
N CYS A 30 2.60 -1.22 -5.41
CA CYS A 30 1.20 -0.97 -5.03
C CYS A 30 0.65 -2.11 -4.16
N VAL A 31 0.86 -3.37 -4.57
CA VAL A 31 0.42 -4.55 -3.79
C VAL A 31 1.10 -4.59 -2.42
N LEU A 32 2.42 -4.36 -2.36
CA LEU A 32 3.16 -4.31 -1.10
C LEU A 32 2.62 -3.20 -0.18
N ALA A 33 2.34 -2.01 -0.71
CA ALA A 33 1.77 -0.91 0.06
C ALA A 33 0.36 -1.23 0.57
N THR A 34 -0.47 -1.93 -0.20
CA THR A 34 -1.78 -2.41 0.26
C THR A 34 -1.65 -3.39 1.42
N TYR A 35 -0.75 -4.37 1.33
CA TYR A 35 -0.54 -5.30 2.44
C TYR A 35 0.04 -4.61 3.68
N ALA A 36 1.01 -3.72 3.49
CA ALA A 36 1.60 -2.96 4.58
C ALA A 36 0.57 -2.05 5.27
N SER A 37 -0.31 -1.39 4.51
CA SER A 37 -1.34 -0.52 5.08
C SER A 37 -2.38 -1.32 5.87
N ILE A 38 -2.85 -2.45 5.36
CA ILE A 38 -3.76 -3.34 6.09
C ILE A 38 -3.11 -3.85 7.37
N ALA A 39 -1.86 -4.32 7.29
CA ALA A 39 -1.12 -4.79 8.46
C ALA A 39 -0.93 -3.66 9.50
N ALA A 40 -0.62 -2.45 9.06
CA ALA A 40 -0.48 -1.28 9.91
C ALA A 40 -1.81 -0.90 10.59
N ILE A 41 -2.93 -0.98 9.88
CA ILE A 41 -4.26 -0.73 10.44
C ILE A 41 -4.60 -1.77 11.51
N ILE A 42 -4.39 -3.06 11.21
CA ILE A 42 -4.62 -4.15 12.17
C ILE A 42 -3.75 -3.96 13.41
N LEU A 43 -2.47 -3.65 13.21
CA LEU A 43 -1.52 -3.40 14.30
C LEU A 43 -1.95 -2.18 15.11
N PHE A 44 -2.38 -1.10 14.45
CA PHE A 44 -2.89 0.10 15.11
C PHE A 44 -4.09 -0.24 15.99
N PHE A 45 -5.09 -0.96 15.49
CA PHE A 45 -6.26 -1.35 16.31
C PHE A 45 -5.90 -2.31 17.45
N LYS A 46 -4.89 -3.17 17.25
CA LYS A 46 -4.42 -4.08 18.29
C LYS A 46 -3.62 -3.36 19.39
N LEU A 47 -2.83 -2.34 19.02
CA LEU A 47 -2.03 -1.55 19.97
C LEU A 47 -2.81 -0.37 20.55
N LYS A 48 -3.90 0.07 19.92
CA LYS A 48 -4.74 1.15 20.43
C LYS A 48 -5.35 0.70 21.76
N PRO A 49 -5.00 1.34 22.89
CA PRO A 49 -5.57 0.97 24.18
C PRO A 49 -7.08 1.14 24.11
N LYS A 50 -7.81 0.10 24.53
CA LYS A 50 -9.27 0.20 24.71
C LYS A 50 -9.48 1.31 25.73
N LYS A 51 -10.05 2.44 25.31
CA LYS A 51 -10.58 3.41 26.28
C LYS A 51 -11.54 2.63 27.17
N GLN A 52 -11.33 2.64 28.49
CA GLN A 52 -12.36 2.17 29.42
C GLN A 52 -13.66 2.87 29.02
N ALA A 53 -14.71 2.08 28.84
CA ALA A 53 -16.02 2.63 28.55
C ALA A 53 -16.41 3.47 29.78
N ALA A 54 -16.48 4.78 29.62
CA ALA A 54 -17.10 5.66 30.59
C ALA A 54 -18.61 5.40 30.57
N VAL A 55 -19.03 4.34 31.26
CA VAL A 55 -20.40 4.00 31.65
C VAL A 55 -20.23 3.53 33.09
N ALA A 56 -20.85 4.08 34.12
CA ALA A 56 -21.88 5.09 34.23
C ALA A 56 -21.68 5.78 35.59
N ASP A 57 -21.93 7.08 35.67
CA ASP A 57 -22.32 7.70 36.93
C ASP A 57 -23.54 8.56 36.62
N LYS A 58 -24.65 8.22 37.24
CA LYS A 58 -25.98 8.77 37.03
C LYS A 58 -26.59 9.02 38.38
#